data_AF-A0A964IQN5-F1
#
_entry.id   AF-A0A964IQN5-F1
#
_cell.length_a   1.000
_cell.length_b   1.000
_cell.length_c   1.000
_cell.angle_alpha   90.00
_cell.angle_beta   90.00
_cell.angle_gamma   90.00
#
_symmetry.space_group_name_H-M   'P 1'
#
loop_
_entity.id
_entity.type
_entity.pdbx_description
1 polymer ?
#
loop_
_entity_poly.entity_id
_entity_poly.type
_entity_poly.pdbx_seq_one_letter_code
_entity_poly.pdbx_strand_id
1 'polypeptide(L)'
;MLRYSVCIILRGLIHFSIIIGLLAPASAQERVTVGTLRQAAAQGYFKAEGLDVEMTAYPSEQAVVEALSLGATDFGVTAFGAAAFNLAAKGAIKAIAAQARLDAADIARQVEWYKAQGLVDQSVDARAVVDLSFNK
;
A
#
# COMPACT_ATOMS: atom_id res chain seq x y z
N MET A 1 49.04 14.03 -54.53
CA MET A 1 47.60 13.73 -54.67
C MET A 1 47.20 12.48 -53.86
N LEU A 2 47.19 12.50 -52.52
CA LEU A 2 46.51 11.46 -51.72
C LEU A 2 46.05 11.96 -50.33
N ARG A 3 46.18 13.26 -50.04
CA ARG A 3 45.73 13.89 -48.79
C ARG A 3 44.20 14.10 -48.69
N TYR A 4 43.44 13.71 -49.71
CA TYR A 4 41.99 13.91 -49.78
C TYR A 4 41.14 12.69 -49.38
N SER A 5 41.75 11.51 -49.18
CA SER A 5 40.99 10.27 -48.92
C SER A 5 40.58 10.06 -47.46
N VAL A 6 41.07 10.88 -46.52
CA VAL A 6 40.76 10.73 -45.08
C VAL A 6 39.46 11.48 -44.70
N CYS A 7 38.97 12.37 -45.56
CA CYS A 7 37.83 13.25 -45.23
C CYS A 7 36.44 12.62 -45.46
N ILE A 8 36.34 11.44 -46.09
CA ILE A 8 35.03 10.83 -46.43
C ILE A 8 34.58 9.79 -45.40
N ILE A 9 35.48 9.21 -44.61
CA ILE A 9 35.10 8.17 -43.63
C ILE A 9 34.49 8.79 -42.36
N LEU A 10 34.69 10.09 -42.11
CA LEU A 10 34.24 10.79 -40.90
C LEU A 10 32.89 11.54 -41.07
N ARG A 11 31.97 11.01 -41.88
CA ARG A 11 30.59 11.52 -41.99
C ARG A 11 29.49 10.45 -41.91
N GLY A 12 29.85 9.16 -41.80
CA GLY A 12 28.89 8.06 -41.68
C GLY A 12 28.51 7.67 -40.25
N LEU A 13 29.15 8.27 -39.24
CA LEU A 13 29.13 7.78 -37.85
C LEU A 13 28.29 8.63 -36.90
N ILE A 14 27.28 9.35 -37.40
CA ILE A 14 26.40 10.20 -36.58
C ILE A 14 24.95 9.68 -36.53
N HIS A 15 24.61 8.64 -37.31
CA HIS A 15 23.24 8.10 -37.34
C HIS A 15 23.03 6.80 -36.55
N PHE A 16 24.06 6.27 -35.85
CA PHE A 16 23.95 4.98 -35.12
C PHE A 16 23.98 5.13 -33.59
N SER A 17 23.66 6.29 -33.04
CA SER A 17 23.63 6.50 -31.57
C SER A 17 22.25 6.83 -31.00
N ILE A 18 21.17 6.71 -31.78
CA ILE A 18 19.79 6.93 -31.30
C ILE A 18 19.00 5.61 -31.26
N ILE A 19 19.57 4.50 -30.78
CA ILE A 19 18.76 3.29 -30.46
C ILE A 19 19.30 2.52 -29.24
N ILE A 20 19.89 3.19 -28.24
CA ILE A 20 20.27 2.51 -26.96
C ILE A 20 19.55 3.16 -25.75
N GLY A 21 18.57 4.05 -25.99
CA GLY A 21 17.71 4.60 -24.93
C GLY A 21 16.41 3.83 -24.68
N LEU A 22 16.08 2.83 -25.49
CA LEU A 22 14.75 2.18 -25.50
C LEU A 22 14.67 0.86 -24.69
N LEU A 23 15.62 0.63 -23.78
CA LEU A 23 15.66 -0.53 -22.87
C LEU A 23 15.52 -0.10 -21.39
N ALA A 24 14.93 1.06 -21.12
CA ALA A 24 14.28 1.20 -19.82
C ALA A 24 13.14 0.17 -19.82
N PRO A 25 13.09 -0.79 -18.88
CA PRO A 25 11.88 -1.57 -18.71
C PRO A 25 10.76 -0.55 -18.56
N ALA A 26 9.71 -0.66 -19.39
CA ALA A 26 8.45 -0.01 -19.03
C ALA A 26 8.17 -0.52 -17.62
N SER A 27 8.27 0.34 -16.60
CA SER A 27 7.88 -0.05 -15.25
C SER A 27 6.41 -0.37 -15.39
N ALA A 28 6.07 -1.65 -15.45
CA ALA A 28 4.69 -2.06 -15.37
C ALA A 28 4.16 -1.42 -14.09
N GLN A 29 3.11 -0.60 -14.21
CA GLN A 29 2.46 0.00 -13.05
C GLN A 29 2.11 -1.15 -12.11
N GLU A 30 2.67 -1.14 -10.90
CA GLU A 30 2.39 -2.20 -9.94
C GLU A 30 0.92 -2.08 -9.51
N ARG A 31 0.18 -3.18 -9.68
CA ARG A 31 -1.23 -3.24 -9.31
C ARG A 31 -1.34 -3.39 -7.80
N VAL A 32 -2.04 -2.45 -7.16
CA VAL A 32 -2.25 -2.42 -5.71
C VAL A 32 -3.64 -2.97 -5.38
N THR A 33 -3.72 -3.90 -4.44
CA THR A 33 -4.98 -4.47 -3.96
C THR A 33 -5.41 -3.82 -2.66
N VAL A 34 -6.63 -3.31 -2.62
CA VAL A 34 -7.25 -2.70 -1.44
C VAL A 34 -8.48 -3.50 -1.00
N GLY A 35 -8.37 -4.12 0.16
CA GLY A 35 -9.42 -4.92 0.79
C GLY A 35 -10.35 -4.07 1.65
N THR A 36 -11.65 -4.27 1.48
CA THR A 36 -12.70 -3.51 2.19
C THR A 36 -13.90 -4.41 2.52
N LEU A 37 -14.80 -3.97 3.39
CA LEU A 37 -16.06 -4.70 3.66
C LEU A 37 -17.11 -4.56 2.56
N ARG A 38 -17.04 -3.48 1.76
CA ARG A 38 -17.99 -3.17 0.68
C ARG A 38 -17.23 -2.58 -0.49
N GLN A 39 -17.56 -3.00 -1.71
CA GLN A 39 -16.94 -2.40 -2.89
C GLN A 39 -17.13 -0.88 -2.88
N ALA A 40 -16.02 -0.14 -2.83
CA ALA A 40 -16.04 1.30 -2.95
C ALA A 40 -16.17 1.67 -4.44
N ALA A 41 -17.06 2.61 -4.76
CA ALA A 41 -17.29 3.12 -6.12
C ALA A 41 -16.15 4.04 -6.61
N ALA A 42 -14.89 3.71 -6.29
CA ALA A 42 -13.76 4.63 -6.42
C ALA A 42 -12.75 4.26 -7.53
N GLN A 43 -12.90 3.11 -8.19
CA GLN A 43 -11.94 2.62 -9.19
C GLN A 43 -11.64 3.64 -10.32
N GLY A 44 -12.61 4.49 -10.67
CA GLY A 44 -12.41 5.55 -11.67
C GLY A 44 -11.50 6.70 -11.21
N TYR A 45 -11.51 7.05 -9.91
CA TYR A 45 -10.67 8.12 -9.36
C TYR A 45 -9.19 7.73 -9.37
N PHE A 46 -8.87 6.49 -8.99
CA PHE A 46 -7.48 6.01 -8.98
C PHE A 46 -6.87 5.99 -10.38
N LYS A 47 -7.65 5.57 -11.39
CA LYS A 47 -7.20 5.60 -12.79
C LYS A 47 -6.92 7.01 -13.31
N ALA A 48 -7.71 8.01 -12.89
CA ALA A 48 -7.46 9.40 -13.26
C ALA A 48 -6.11 9.91 -12.72
N GLU A 49 -5.67 9.38 -11.57
CA GLU A 49 -4.36 9.64 -10.97
C GLU A 49 -3.27 8.66 -11.46
N GLY A 50 -3.56 7.83 -12.46
CA GLY A 50 -2.61 6.86 -13.02
C GLY A 50 -2.31 5.64 -12.11
N LEU A 51 -3.13 5.39 -11.09
CA LEU A 51 -2.97 4.25 -10.17
C LEU A 51 -3.79 3.04 -10.64
N ASP A 52 -3.15 1.87 -10.75
CA ASP A 52 -3.83 0.59 -10.96
C ASP A 52 -4.23 -0.01 -9.61
N VAL A 53 -5.47 0.24 -9.20
CA VAL A 53 -6.00 -0.22 -7.91
C VAL A 53 -7.13 -1.24 -8.14
N GLU A 54 -6.92 -2.45 -7.62
CA GLU A 54 -7.97 -3.44 -7.45
C GLU A 54 -8.66 -3.26 -6.11
N MET A 55 -9.99 -3.15 -6.11
CA MET A 55 -10.76 -3.12 -4.88
C MET A 55 -11.41 -4.47 -4.64
N THR A 56 -11.06 -5.13 -3.54
CA THR A 56 -11.58 -6.45 -3.16
C THR A 56 -12.53 -6.30 -1.99
N ALA A 57 -13.75 -6.83 -2.13
CA ALA A 57 -14.70 -6.90 -1.04
C ALA A 57 -14.54 -8.23 -0.28
N TYR A 58 -14.37 -8.14 1.03
CA TYR A 58 -14.27 -9.26 1.94
C TYR A 58 -15.55 -9.38 2.79
N PRO A 59 -15.92 -10.61 3.21
CA PRO A 59 -17.17 -10.84 3.94
C PRO A 59 -17.15 -10.31 5.38
N SER A 60 -15.99 -10.01 5.94
CA SER A 60 -15.83 -9.56 7.33
C SER A 60 -14.51 -8.82 7.54
N GLU A 61 -14.39 -8.12 8.67
CA GLU A 61 -13.15 -7.45 9.07
C GLU A 61 -12.03 -8.46 9.26
N GLN A 62 -12.33 -9.60 9.88
CA GLN A 62 -11.38 -10.68 10.09
C GLN A 62 -10.76 -11.14 8.77
N ALA A 63 -11.58 -11.29 7.73
CA ALA A 63 -11.11 -11.69 6.41
C ALA A 63 -10.22 -10.62 5.75
N VAL A 64 -10.52 -9.33 5.94
CA VAL A 64 -9.64 -8.24 5.46
C VAL A 64 -8.27 -8.30 6.16
N VAL A 65 -8.26 -8.38 7.50
CA VAL A 65 -7.03 -8.33 8.29
C VAL A 65 -6.19 -9.60 8.07
N GLU A 66 -6.82 -10.76 7.90
CA GLU A 66 -6.14 -12.01 7.53
C GLU A 66 -5.53 -11.92 6.13
N ALA A 67 -6.29 -11.45 5.13
CA ALA A 67 -5.76 -11.27 3.77
C ALA A 67 -4.58 -10.30 3.75
N LEU A 68 -4.65 -9.22 4.53
CA LEU A 68 -3.55 -8.27 4.70
C LEU A 68 -2.32 -8.94 5.33
N SER A 69 -2.52 -9.69 6.42
CA SER A 69 -1.44 -10.41 7.10
C SER A 69 -0.77 -11.48 6.21
N LEU A 70 -1.52 -12.06 5.27
CA LEU A 70 -1.01 -13.06 4.33
C LEU A 70 -0.38 -12.44 3.07
N GLY A 71 -0.45 -11.11 2.90
CA GLY A 71 -0.03 -10.42 1.68
C GLY A 71 -0.96 -10.67 0.48
N ALA A 72 -2.16 -11.20 0.69
CA ALA A 72 -3.18 -11.35 -0.34
C ALA A 72 -3.92 -10.02 -0.65
N THR A 73 -3.71 -8.99 0.18
CA THR A 73 -4.15 -7.62 -0.03
C THR A 73 -3.08 -6.69 0.51
N ASP A 74 -2.81 -5.58 -0.18
CA ASP A 74 -1.75 -4.65 0.22
C ASP A 74 -2.23 -3.67 1.30
N PHE A 75 -3.48 -3.21 1.18
CA PHE A 75 -4.11 -2.30 2.15
C PHE A 75 -5.49 -2.78 2.57
N GLY A 76 -5.71 -2.90 3.88
CA GLY A 76 -7.03 -3.12 4.46
C GLY A 76 -7.66 -1.80 4.93
N VAL A 77 -8.84 -1.46 4.39
CA VAL A 77 -9.64 -0.32 4.88
C VAL A 77 -10.89 -0.87 5.57
N THR A 78 -10.85 -0.88 6.90
CA THR A 78 -11.90 -1.44 7.77
C THR A 78 -11.92 -0.70 9.12
N ALA A 79 -12.86 -1.06 9.99
CA ALA A 79 -12.93 -0.54 11.36
C ALA A 79 -11.76 -1.03 12.23
N PHE A 80 -11.49 -0.31 13.31
CA PHE A 80 -10.60 -0.77 14.38
C PHE A 80 -11.35 -1.74 15.28
N GLY A 81 -11.15 -3.04 15.05
CA GLY A 81 -11.71 -4.10 15.88
C GLY A 81 -10.67 -5.06 16.43
N ALA A 82 -11.15 -6.04 17.20
CA ALA A 82 -10.31 -6.99 17.94
C ALA A 82 -9.30 -7.75 17.09
N ALA A 83 -9.68 -8.13 15.86
CA ALA A 83 -8.81 -8.86 14.95
C ALA A 83 -7.60 -8.02 14.53
N ALA A 84 -7.82 -6.75 14.19
CA ALA A 84 -6.76 -5.81 13.86
C ALA A 84 -5.81 -5.60 15.04
N PHE A 85 -6.33 -5.40 16.26
CA PHE A 85 -5.49 -5.22 17.45
C PHE A 85 -4.61 -6.42 17.75
N ASN A 86 -5.16 -7.64 17.68
CA ASN A 86 -4.40 -8.86 17.96
C ASN A 86 -3.30 -9.11 16.91
N LEU A 87 -3.56 -8.84 15.64
CA LEU A 87 -2.57 -9.03 14.57
C LEU A 87 -1.52 -7.90 14.57
N ALA A 88 -1.91 -6.67 14.88
CA ALA A 88 -0.98 -5.56 15.07
C ALA A 88 -0.05 -5.80 16.27
N ALA A 89 -0.57 -6.29 17.39
CA ALA A 89 0.25 -6.65 18.56
C ALA A 89 1.29 -7.74 18.27
N LYS A 90 1.00 -8.63 17.31
CA LYS A 90 1.93 -9.66 16.83
C LYS A 90 2.91 -9.14 15.77
N GLY A 91 2.80 -7.87 15.36
CA GLY A 91 3.59 -7.29 14.28
C GLY A 91 3.24 -7.81 12.89
N ALA A 92 2.13 -8.54 12.74
CA ALA A 92 1.72 -9.14 11.48
C ALA A 92 1.13 -8.12 10.50
N ILE A 93 0.58 -7.02 11.03
CA ILE A 93 0.10 -5.87 10.27
C ILE A 93 0.49 -4.58 10.96
N LYS A 94 0.44 -3.46 10.23
CA LYS A 94 0.53 -2.12 10.81
C LYS A 94 -0.86 -1.46 10.79
N ALA A 95 -1.42 -1.15 11.97
CA ALA A 95 -2.70 -0.47 12.07
C ALA A 95 -2.49 1.06 12.13
N ILE A 96 -3.20 1.82 11.30
CA ILE A 96 -2.99 3.27 11.10
C ILE A 96 -4.29 4.02 11.34
N ALA A 97 -4.30 4.96 12.29
CA ALA A 97 -5.47 5.80 12.59
C ALA A 97 -5.52 7.02 11.66
N ALA A 98 -5.93 6.80 10.41
CA ALA A 98 -5.96 7.86 9.39
C ALA A 98 -7.25 8.71 9.41
N GLN A 99 -8.31 8.29 10.13
CA GLN A 99 -9.57 9.02 10.20
C GLN A 99 -9.55 10.07 11.32
N ALA A 100 -9.93 11.29 10.93
CA ALA A 100 -9.39 12.57 11.40
C ALA A 100 -9.51 12.94 12.89
N ARG A 101 -9.99 12.07 13.79
CA ARG A 101 -10.16 12.40 15.22
C ARG A 101 -10.07 11.24 16.20
N LEU A 102 -9.60 10.05 15.81
CA LEU A 102 -9.36 9.01 16.81
C LEU A 102 -8.17 9.42 17.68
N ASP A 103 -8.44 9.91 18.89
CA ASP A 103 -7.39 10.19 19.85
C ASP A 103 -6.90 8.89 20.52
N ALA A 104 -5.70 8.95 21.10
CA ALA A 104 -5.09 7.78 21.74
C ALA A 104 -5.94 7.24 22.91
N ALA A 105 -6.75 8.09 23.54
CA ALA A 105 -7.57 7.71 24.68
C ALA A 105 -8.84 6.95 24.25
N ASP A 106 -9.45 7.32 23.12
CA ASP A 106 -10.55 6.58 22.49
C ASP A 106 -10.12 5.17 22.11
N ILE A 107 -8.97 5.05 21.44
CA ILE A 107 -8.43 3.73 21.05
C ILE A 107 -8.10 2.90 22.29
N ALA A 108 -7.49 3.50 23.32
CA ALA A 108 -7.22 2.80 24.57
C ALA A 108 -8.50 2.30 25.23
N ARG A 109 -9.54 3.14 25.33
CA ARG A 109 -10.85 2.74 25.86
C ARG A 109 -11.45 1.58 25.06
N GLN A 110 -11.33 1.62 23.74
CA GLN A 110 -11.85 0.58 22.86
C GLN A 110 -11.11 -0.75 23.06
N VAL A 111 -9.79 -0.72 23.14
CA VAL A 111 -8.96 -1.91 23.41
C VAL A 111 -9.31 -2.51 24.77
N GLU A 112 -9.46 -1.70 25.82
CA GLU A 112 -9.86 -2.18 27.15
C GLU A 112 -11.27 -2.79 27.15
N TRP A 113 -12.21 -2.23 26.37
CA TRP A 113 -13.52 -2.85 26.18
C TRP A 113 -13.40 -4.24 25.55
N TYR A 114 -12.62 -4.38 24.47
CA TYR A 114 -12.42 -5.68 23.82
C TYR A 114 -11.69 -6.69 24.71
N LYS A 115 -10.75 -6.26 25.55
CA LYS A 115 -10.11 -7.11 26.57
C LYS A 115 -11.12 -7.63 27.59
N ALA A 116 -12.02 -6.76 28.06
CA ALA A 116 -13.07 -7.16 29.00
C ALA A 116 -14.06 -8.18 28.40
N GLN A 117 -14.24 -8.17 27.07
CA GLN A 117 -15.02 -9.18 26.34
C GLN A 117 -14.25 -10.46 26.02
N GLY A 118 -12.94 -10.53 26.33
CA GLY A 118 -12.08 -11.65 25.95
C GLY A 118 -11.76 -11.75 24.46
N LEU A 119 -11.96 -10.66 23.71
CA LEU A 119 -11.74 -10.61 22.26
C LEU A 119 -10.32 -10.16 21.88
N VAL A 120 -9.67 -9.38 22.75
CA VAL A 120 -8.29 -8.92 22.59
C VAL A 120 -7.42 -9.52 23.69
N ASP A 121 -6.21 -9.94 23.32
CA ASP A 121 -5.24 -10.47 24.27
C ASP A 121 -4.91 -9.42 25.35
N GLN A 122 -4.83 -9.86 26.61
CA GLN A 122 -4.62 -8.94 27.74
C GLN A 122 -3.30 -8.17 27.65
N SER A 123 -2.30 -8.72 26.93
CA SER A 123 -0.99 -8.11 26.72
C SER A 123 -0.98 -6.97 25.70
N VAL A 124 -2.07 -6.74 24.94
CA VAL A 124 -2.11 -5.70 23.90
C VAL A 124 -2.07 -4.29 24.51
N ASP A 125 -1.06 -3.50 24.17
CA ASP A 125 -1.00 -2.05 24.47
C ASP A 125 -1.49 -1.23 23.27
N ALA A 126 -2.63 -0.57 23.44
CA ALA A 126 -3.26 0.31 22.47
C ALA A 126 -2.31 1.34 21.84
N ARG A 127 -1.41 1.93 22.63
CA ARG A 127 -0.48 2.96 22.15
C ARG A 127 0.66 2.39 21.33
N ALA A 128 0.99 1.13 21.54
CA ALA A 128 2.02 0.44 20.79
C ALA A 128 1.49 -0.15 19.47
N VAL A 129 0.18 -0.46 19.40
CA VAL A 129 -0.40 -1.16 18.24
C VAL A 129 -0.97 -0.24 17.15
N VAL A 130 -1.31 1.01 17.45
CA VAL A 130 -1.88 1.94 16.46
C VAL A 130 -0.93 3.10 16.17
N ASP A 131 -0.60 3.28 14.89
CA ASP A 131 0.13 4.45 14.40
C ASP A 131 -0.83 5.65 14.29
N LEU A 132 -0.63 6.63 15.16
CA LEU A 132 -1.40 7.87 15.23
C LEU A 132 -0.78 9.02 14.44
N SER A 133 0.36 8.83 13.76
CA SER A 133 1.11 9.91 13.08
C SER A 133 0.34 10.56 11.92
N PHE A 134 -0.77 9.94 11.48
CA PHE A 134 -1.64 10.44 10.42
C PHE A 134 -2.84 11.24 10.94
N ASN A 135 -3.02 11.34 12.27
CA ASN A 135 -4.05 12.16 12.88
C ASN A 135 -3.53 13.61 12.99
N LYS A 136 -3.97 14.48 12.07
CA LYS A 136 -3.57 15.90 11.99
C LYS A 136 -4.66 16.82 12.52
#